data_AF-A0A9D2DJC4-F1
#
_entry.id   AF-A0A9D2DJC4-F1
#
_cell.length_a   1.000
_cell.length_b   1.000
_cell.length_c   1.000
_cell.angle_alpha   90.00
_cell.angle_beta   90.00
_cell.angle_gamma   90.00
#
_symmetry.space_group_name_H-M   'P 1'
#
loop_
_entity.id
_entity.type
_entity.pdbx_description
1 polymer ?
#
loop_
_entity_poly.entity_id
_entity_poly.type
_entity_poly.pdbx_seq_one_letter_code
_entity_poly.pdbx_strand_id
1 'polypeptide(L)' 'MLIRTISYCTSTLEEGFGARPEADDGGARVVVDPAAPGAQKLDAVVRAWAAMRARLDSGEISEDEYLDWKRGFGGR' A
#
# COMPACT_ATOMS: atom_id res chain seq x y z
N MET A 1 20.96 8.15 1.50
CA MET A 1 19.65 8.77 1.16
C MET A 1 18.50 7.78 1.31
N LEU A 2 18.59 6.56 0.74
CA LEU A 2 17.56 5.51 0.84
C LEU A 2 17.11 5.16 2.29
N ILE A 3 18.06 5.07 3.23
CA ILE A 3 17.77 4.70 4.63
C ILE A 3 16.88 5.74 5.34
N ARG A 4 17.06 7.04 5.04
CA ARG A 4 16.24 8.12 5.64
C ARG A 4 14.80 8.09 5.12
N THR A 5 14.59 7.77 3.84
CA THR A 5 13.26 7.66 3.24
C THR A 5 12.49 6.46 3.78
N ILE A 6 13.16 5.32 3.95
CA ILE A 6 12.54 4.12 4.54
C ILE A 6 12.17 4.39 6.00
N SER A 7 13.06 5.03 6.77
CA SER A 7 12.80 5.38 8.18
C SER A 7 11.59 6.31 8.38
N TYR A 8 11.33 7.24 7.44
CA TYR A 8 10.15 8.10 7.52
C TYR A 8 8.85 7.34 7.16
N CYS A 9 8.96 6.42 6.20
CA CYS A 9 7.83 5.59 5.78
C CYS A 9 7.39 4.62 6.89
N THR A 10 8.34 4.03 7.63
CA THR A 10 8.03 3.13 8.75
C THR A 10 7.31 3.85 9.89
N SER A 11 7.74 5.06 10.27
CA SER A 11 7.02 5.83 11.30
C SER A 11 5.59 6.18 10.90
N THR A 12 5.36 6.54 9.62
CA THR A 12 4.01 6.82 9.11
C THR A 12 3.12 5.58 9.13
N LEU A 13 3.69 4.42 8.79
CA LEU A 13 2.98 3.13 8.80
C LEU A 13 2.63 2.69 10.23
N GLU A 14 3.59 2.74 11.14
CA GLU A 14 3.40 2.32 12.53
C GLU A 14 2.47 3.26 13.30
N GLU A 15 2.69 4.57 13.22
CA GLU A 15 1.95 5.56 14.02
C GLU A 15 0.63 5.97 13.36
N GLY A 16 0.59 6.09 12.03
CA GLY A 16 -0.59 6.54 11.31
C GLY A 16 -1.60 5.43 11.03
N PHE A 17 -1.11 4.23 10.74
CA PHE A 17 -1.93 3.11 10.29
C PHE A 17 -1.88 1.89 11.22
N GLY A 18 -1.08 1.92 12.29
CA GLY A 18 -0.91 0.77 13.17
C GLY A 18 -0.32 -0.44 12.45
N ALA A 19 0.41 -0.21 11.36
CA ALA A 19 0.97 -1.25 10.53
C ALA A 19 2.31 -1.73 11.12
N ARG A 20 2.50 -3.05 11.18
CA ARG A 20 3.73 -3.68 11.68
C ARG A 20 4.28 -4.67 10.67
N PRO A 21 5.61 -4.77 10.52
CA PRO A 21 6.21 -5.82 9.72
C PRO A 21 6.08 -7.17 10.44
N GLU A 22 5.69 -8.21 9.71
CA GLU A 22 5.86 -9.61 10.08
C GLU A 22 6.76 -10.26 9.03
N ALA A 23 7.74 -11.05 9.46
CA ALA A 23 8.59 -11.80 8.57
C ALA A 23 8.67 -13.26 9.02
N ASP A 24 8.53 -14.16 8.07
CA ASP A 24 8.70 -15.60 8.23
C ASP A 24 9.59 -16.16 7.11
N ASP A 25 9.83 -17.46 7.10
CA ASP A 25 10.66 -18.12 6.08
C ASP A 25 10.08 -18.00 4.65
N GLY A 26 8.81 -17.62 4.51
CA GLY A 26 8.13 -17.37 3.24
C GLY A 26 8.22 -15.91 2.76
N GLY A 27 8.78 -15.01 3.57
CA GLY A 27 9.01 -13.61 3.22
C GLY A 27 8.52 -12.62 4.27
N ALA A 28 8.42 -11.35 3.88
CA ALA A 28 7.97 -10.27 4.75
C ALA A 28 6.62 -9.71 4.29
N ARG A 29 5.74 -9.40 5.24
CA ARG A 29 4.44 -8.78 5.04
C ARG A 29 4.24 -7.62 6.02
N VAL A 30 3.36 -6.71 5.66
CA VAL A 30 2.93 -5.62 6.53
C VAL A 30 1.52 -5.95 7.00
N VAL A 31 1.34 -6.10 8.30
CA VAL A 31 0.05 -6.38 8.93
C VAL A 31 -0.47 -5.10 9.56
N VAL A 32 -1.74 -4.78 9.32
CA VAL A 32 -2.39 -3.57 9.82
C VAL A 32 -3.25 -3.94 11.02
N ASP A 33 -3.06 -3.25 12.15
CA ASP A 33 -4.00 -3.36 13.27
C ASP A 33 -5.37 -2.79 12.86
N PRO A 34 -6.44 -3.61 12.78
CA PRO A 34 -7.76 -3.13 12.36
C PRO A 34 -8.36 -2.10 13.32
N ALA A 35 -7.87 -1.99 14.56
CA ALA A 35 -8.32 -1.00 15.53
C ALA A 35 -7.61 0.36 15.37
N ALA A 36 -6.58 0.47 14.54
CA ALA A 36 -5.87 1.72 14.37
C ALA A 36 -6.73 2.78 13.64
N PRO A 37 -6.63 4.08 14.00
CA PRO A 37 -7.45 5.13 13.40
C PRO A 37 -7.37 5.21 11.87
N GLY A 38 -6.20 4.91 11.30
CA GLY A 38 -5.98 4.89 9.85
C GLY A 38 -6.32 3.57 9.14
N ALA A 39 -6.62 2.50 9.88
CA ALA A 39 -6.69 1.14 9.34
C ALA A 39 -7.73 0.99 8.22
N GLN A 40 -8.92 1.56 8.40
CA GLN A 40 -9.99 1.51 7.39
C GLN A 40 -9.60 2.23 6.10
N LYS A 41 -8.91 3.38 6.22
CA LYS A 41 -8.43 4.13 5.05
C LYS A 41 -7.36 3.32 4.32
N LEU A 42 -6.42 2.72 5.06
CA LEU A 42 -5.37 1.90 4.45
C LEU A 42 -5.94 0.64 3.80
N ASP A 43 -6.88 -0.06 4.43
CA ASP A 43 -7.55 -1.23 3.85
C ASP A 43 -8.28 -0.86 2.53
N ALA A 44 -9.03 0.24 2.51
CA ALA A 44 -9.70 0.70 1.30
C ALA A 44 -8.71 1.02 0.15
N VAL A 45 -7.60 1.67 0.48
CA VAL A 45 -6.52 1.99 -0.47
C VAL A 45 -5.86 0.70 -1.00
N VAL A 46 -5.50 -0.23 -0.12
CA VAL A 46 -4.86 -1.49 -0.50
C VAL A 46 -5.79 -2.34 -1.37
N ARG A 47 -7.10 -2.39 -1.05
CA ARG A 47 -8.10 -3.11 -1.88
C ARG A 47 -8.25 -2.50 -3.27
N ALA A 48 -8.35 -1.17 -3.35
CA ALA A 48 -8.44 -0.48 -4.64
C ALA A 48 -7.19 -0.74 -5.49
N TRP A 49 -6.01 -0.76 -4.85
CA TRP A 49 -4.76 -1.09 -5.52
C TRP A 49 -4.71 -2.54 -6.00
N ALA A 50 -5.08 -3.50 -5.15
CA ALA A 50 -5.13 -4.91 -5.53
C ALA A 50 -6.08 -5.17 -6.71
N ALA A 51 -7.25 -4.52 -6.72
CA ALA A 51 -8.20 -4.60 -7.82
C ALA A 51 -7.60 -4.05 -9.13
N MET A 52 -6.93 -2.88 -9.08
CA MET A 52 -6.31 -2.32 -10.27
C MET A 52 -5.15 -3.19 -10.79
N ARG A 53 -4.39 -3.81 -9.88
CA ARG A 53 -3.33 -4.73 -10.27
C ARG A 53 -3.87 -5.99 -10.94
N ALA A 54 -4.97 -6.54 -10.45
CA ALA A 54 -5.63 -7.67 -11.09
C ALA A 54 -6.12 -7.35 -12.51
N ARG A 55 -6.61 -6.13 -12.75
CA ARG A 55 -7.02 -5.65 -14.09
C ARG A 55 -5.83 -5.49 -15.03
N LEU A 56 -4.68 -5.07 -14.51
CA LEU A 56 -3.44 -5.02 -15.29
C LEU A 56 -2.96 -6.44 -15.65
N ASP A 57 -2.92 -7.33 -14.66
CA ASP A 57 -2.44 -8.70 -14.83
C ASP A 57 -3.35 -9.53 -15.77
N SER A 58 -4.65 -9.20 -15.83
CA SER A 58 -5.59 -9.80 -16.79
C SER A 58 -5.50 -9.19 -18.20
N GLY A 59 -4.79 -8.07 -18.38
CA GLY A 59 -4.72 -7.31 -19.62
C GLY A 59 -5.97 -6.48 -19.92
N GLU A 60 -6.87 -6.29 -18.94
CA GLU A 60 -8.05 -5.44 -19.09
C GLU A 60 -7.67 -3.95 -19.23
N ILE A 61 -6.57 -3.56 -18.57
CA ILE A 61 -5.99 -2.22 -18.69
C ILE A 61 -4.53 -2.32 -19.15
N SER A 62 -4.10 -1.29 -19.85
CA SER A 62 -2.70 -1.10 -20.23
C SER A 62 -1.84 -0.63 -19.04
N GLU A 63 -0.52 -0.77 -19.18
CA GLU A 63 0.43 -0.21 -18.21
C GLU A 63 0.28 1.31 -18.09
N ASP A 64 -0.02 2.02 -19.20
CA ASP A 64 -0.22 3.46 -19.20
C ASP A 64 -1.45 3.87 -18.39
N GLU A 65 -2.56 3.15 -18.52
CA GLU A 65 -3.77 3.38 -17.71
C GLU A 65 -3.52 3.09 -16.22
N TYR A 66 -2.74 2.05 -15.91
CA TYR A 66 -2.33 1.77 -14.53
C TYR A 66 -1.42 2.88 -13.95
N LEU A 67 -0.51 3.42 -14.76
CA LEU A 67 0.36 4.54 -14.38
C LEU A 67 -0.45 5.82 -14.15
N ASP A 68 -1.41 6.11 -15.02
CA ASP A 68 -2.29 7.28 -14.88
C ASP A 68 -3.16 7.17 -13.61
N TRP A 69 -3.73 5.99 -13.35
CA TRP A 69 -4.45 5.73 -12.11
C TRP A 69 -3.55 5.94 -10.87
N LYS A 70 -2.33 5.40 -10.86
CA LYS A 70 -1.37 5.61 -9.75
C LYS A 70 -1.07 7.08 -9.49
N ARG A 71 -1.01 7.91 -10.53
CA ARG A 71 -0.79 9.36 -10.40
C ARG A 71 -1.99 10.06 -9.74
N GLY A 72 -3.21 9.63 -10.04
CA GLY A 72 -4.43 10.14 -9.42
C GLY A 72 -4.73 9.58 -8.02
N PHE A 73 -4.17 8.42 -7.67
CA PHE A 73 -4.50 7.65 -6.47
C PHE A 73 -4.02 8.26 -5.13
N GLY A 74 -3.37 9.42 -5.15
CA GLY A 74 -2.95 10.16 -3.95
C GLY A 74 -3.31 11.65 -3.96
N GLY A 75 -4.14 12.11 -4.91
CA GLY A 75 -4.33 13.54 -5.14
C GLY A 75 -5.72 13.91 -5.66
N ARG A 76 -6.67 14.04 -4.74
CA ARG A 76 -7.61 15.17 -4.64
C ARG A 76 -8.03 15.33 -3.18
#